data_AF-A0A367JNC0-F1
#
_entry.id   AF-A0A367JNC0-F1
#
_cell.length_a   1.000
_cell.length_b   1.000
_cell.length_c   1.000
_cell.angle_alpha   90.00
_cell.angle_beta   90.00
_cell.angle_gamma   90.00
#
_symmetry.space_group_name_H-M   'P 1'
#
loop_
_entity.id
_entity.type
_entity.pdbx_description
1 polymer ?
#
loop_
_entity_poly.entity_id
_entity_poly.type
_entity_poly.pdbx_seq_one_letter_code
_entity_poly.pdbx_strand_id
1 'polypeptide(L)'
;YGRRHFGTFSEKRYHEIKRLMTAPLFVNDLLNSRYSDLCSPSNWTNIKQEFQRDFCSLLRMSIQSPLYTSVYVGTTALPVIMKLYKVMIMNKAEWSAQGELPVEIPLEEELRFHSVFACPVSKEQATDNNPPMMMPCGHVICKESLTRLARSSRIYL
;
A
#
# COMPACT_ATOMS: atom_id res chain seq x y z
N TYR A 1 1.60 -8.68 31.55
CA TYR A 1 1.29 -8.52 30.11
C TYR A 1 0.17 -9.47 29.66
N GLY A 2 0.38 -10.79 29.62
CA GLY A 2 -0.60 -11.75 29.07
C GLY A 2 -2.03 -11.63 29.61
N ARG A 3 -2.22 -11.52 30.94
CA ARG A 3 -3.55 -11.35 31.57
C ARG A 3 -4.34 -10.13 31.09
N ARG A 4 -3.66 -9.08 30.62
CA ARG A 4 -4.29 -7.82 30.19
C ARG A 4 -4.59 -7.80 28.69
N HIS A 5 -3.76 -8.45 27.87
CA HIS A 5 -3.78 -8.28 26.41
C HIS A 5 -4.18 -9.54 25.63
N PHE A 6 -4.06 -10.74 26.19
CA PHE A 6 -4.37 -11.97 25.43
C PHE A 6 -5.85 -12.33 25.40
N GLY A 7 -6.65 -11.80 26.34
CA GLY A 7 -8.09 -12.08 26.41
C GLY A 7 -8.86 -11.68 25.15
N THR A 8 -8.47 -10.60 24.47
CA THR A 8 -9.12 -10.14 23.24
C THR A 8 -8.88 -11.07 22.04
N PHE A 9 -7.88 -11.94 22.10
CA PHE A 9 -7.51 -12.85 21.02
C PHE A 9 -7.83 -14.32 21.33
N SER A 10 -8.38 -14.61 22.51
CA SER A 10 -8.52 -15.99 23.00
C SER A 10 -9.42 -16.85 22.12
N GLU A 11 -10.47 -16.30 21.51
CA GLU A 11 -11.37 -17.08 20.64
C GLU A 11 -10.69 -17.51 19.33
N LYS A 12 -9.87 -16.64 18.74
CA LYS A 12 -9.25 -16.87 17.43
C LYS A 12 -7.86 -17.52 17.50
N ARG A 13 -7.12 -17.29 18.59
CA ARG A 13 -5.70 -17.65 18.74
C ARG A 13 -5.42 -18.45 20.01
N TYR A 14 -6.42 -19.19 20.50
CA TYR A 14 -6.33 -19.94 21.76
C TYR A 14 -5.10 -20.85 21.82
N HIS A 15 -4.85 -21.58 20.73
CA HIS A 15 -3.79 -22.58 20.69
C HIS A 15 -2.41 -21.93 20.80
N GLU A 16 -2.18 -20.83 20.08
CA GLU A 16 -0.95 -20.06 20.12
C GLU A 16 -0.75 -19.37 21.48
N ILE A 17 -1.82 -18.81 22.06
CA ILE A 17 -1.76 -18.22 23.40
C ILE A 17 -1.41 -19.28 24.45
N LYS A 18 -2.08 -20.43 24.43
CA LYS A 18 -1.82 -21.54 25.36
C LYS A 18 -0.36 -21.99 25.26
N ARG A 19 0.14 -22.15 24.04
CA ARG A 19 1.53 -22.52 23.75
C ARG A 19 2.53 -21.49 24.29
N LEU A 20 2.26 -20.20 24.08
CA LEU A 20 3.12 -19.12 24.57
C LEU A 20 3.12 -19.06 26.11
N MET A 21 1.98 -19.31 26.74
CA MET A 21 1.86 -19.31 28.21
C MET A 21 2.67 -20.43 28.88
N THR A 22 2.96 -21.51 28.17
CA THR A 22 3.78 -22.64 28.67
C THR A 22 5.26 -22.55 28.30
N ALA A 23 5.65 -21.65 27.39
CA ALA A 23 7.03 -21.46 26.97
C ALA A 23 7.98 -20.98 28.10
N PRO A 24 7.57 -20.09 29.04
CA PRO A 24 8.43 -19.65 30.15
C PRO A 24 8.90 -20.78 31.07
N LEU A 25 8.21 -21.93 31.09
CA LEU A 25 8.65 -23.11 31.83
C LEU A 25 10.01 -23.64 31.34
N PHE A 26 10.41 -23.29 30.11
CA PHE A 26 11.67 -23.68 29.47
C PHE A 26 12.63 -22.50 29.30
N VAL A 27 12.47 -21.41 30.07
CA VAL A 27 13.28 -20.18 29.91
C VAL A 27 14.78 -20.43 29.97
N ASN A 28 15.23 -21.40 30.77
CA ASN A 28 16.65 -21.74 30.93
C ASN A 28 17.24 -22.50 29.74
N ASP A 29 16.41 -23.08 28.87
CA ASP A 29 16.85 -23.85 27.70
C ASP A 29 15.88 -23.70 26.52
N LEU A 30 15.49 -22.45 26.23
CA LEU A 30 14.42 -22.17 25.28
C LEU A 30 14.82 -22.57 23.84
N LEU A 31 16.10 -22.41 23.51
CA LEU A 31 16.65 -22.69 22.17
C LEU A 31 16.73 -24.18 21.84
N ASN A 32 16.90 -25.07 22.82
CA ASN A 32 16.87 -26.52 22.60
C ASN A 32 15.53 -27.16 22.96
N SER A 33 14.57 -26.37 23.46
CA SER A 33 13.22 -26.83 23.77
C SER A 33 12.32 -26.97 22.53
N ARG A 34 11.13 -27.53 22.75
CA ARG A 34 10.00 -27.57 21.80
C ARG A 34 9.44 -26.19 21.39
N TYR A 35 10.02 -25.10 21.88
CA TYR A 35 9.66 -23.71 21.58
C TYR A 35 10.79 -22.96 20.86
N SER A 36 11.82 -23.64 20.39
CA SER A 36 12.97 -23.05 19.69
C SER A 36 12.57 -22.20 18.48
N ASP A 37 11.50 -22.59 17.79
CA ASP A 37 10.89 -21.86 16.68
C ASP A 37 10.35 -20.48 17.11
N LEU A 38 9.91 -20.28 18.36
CA LEU A 38 9.49 -18.95 18.85
C LEU A 38 10.67 -17.95 18.86
N CYS A 39 11.89 -18.46 19.01
CA CYS A 39 13.12 -17.67 19.01
C CYS A 39 13.78 -17.59 17.63
N SER A 40 13.16 -18.15 16.58
CA SER A 40 13.74 -18.14 15.24
C SER A 40 13.91 -16.69 14.74
N PRO A 41 15.10 -16.30 14.23
CA PRO A 41 15.32 -14.99 13.63
C PRO A 41 14.36 -14.69 12.46
N SER A 42 13.87 -15.71 11.76
CA SER A 42 12.89 -15.56 10.68
C SER A 42 11.58 -14.94 11.14
N ASN A 43 11.20 -15.09 12.41
CA ASN A 43 9.97 -14.50 12.96
C ASN A 43 9.99 -12.98 12.87
N TRP A 44 11.14 -12.35 13.10
CA TRP A 44 11.28 -10.89 12.98
C TRP A 44 11.08 -10.42 11.55
N THR A 45 11.63 -11.16 10.58
CA THR A 45 11.45 -10.88 9.15
C THR A 45 9.98 -11.03 8.76
N ASN A 46 9.31 -12.09 9.22
CA ASN A 46 7.91 -12.36 8.91
C ASN A 46 6.98 -11.30 9.50
N ILE A 47 7.17 -10.93 10.78
CA ILE A 47 6.39 -9.88 11.44
C ILE A 47 6.58 -8.54 10.74
N LYS A 48 7.81 -8.22 10.32
CA LYS A 48 8.09 -6.99 9.56
C LYS A 48 7.30 -6.97 8.25
N GLN A 49 7.25 -8.08 7.53
CA GLN A 49 6.52 -8.20 6.27
C GLN A 49 5.00 -8.11 6.46
N GLU A 50 4.44 -8.80 7.46
CA GLU A 50 3.02 -8.70 7.80
C GLU A 50 2.65 -7.28 8.22
N PHE A 51 3.44 -6.65 9.10
CA PHE A 51 3.19 -5.27 9.53
C PHE A 51 3.23 -4.29 8.36
N GLN A 52 4.22 -4.42 7.47
CA GLN A 52 4.33 -3.57 6.28
C GLN A 52 3.11 -3.77 5.38
N ARG A 53 2.64 -5.01 5.19
CA ARG A 53 1.46 -5.31 4.39
C ARG A 53 0.22 -4.65 4.99
N ASP A 54 -0.05 -4.90 6.26
CA ASP A 54 -1.24 -4.40 6.93
C ASP A 54 -1.25 -2.86 7.00
N PHE A 55 -0.09 -2.25 7.23
CA PHE A 55 0.06 -0.78 7.24
C PHE A 55 -0.18 -0.18 5.84
N CYS A 56 0.41 -0.77 4.80
CA CYS A 56 0.17 -0.33 3.42
C CYS A 56 -1.30 -0.52 3.03
N SER A 57 -1.92 -1.64 3.37
CA SER A 57 -3.34 -1.89 3.13
C SER A 57 -4.24 -0.90 3.86
N LEU A 58 -3.93 -0.57 5.12
CA LEU A 58 -4.65 0.43 5.90
C LEU A 58 -4.59 1.82 5.24
N LEU A 59 -3.44 2.19 4.68
CA LEU A 59 -3.23 3.45 3.97
C LEU A 59 -3.68 3.41 2.50
N ARG A 60 -4.20 2.27 2.01
CA ARG A 60 -4.52 2.02 0.60
C ARG A 60 -3.33 2.30 -0.34
N MET A 61 -2.14 1.98 0.14
CA MET A 61 -0.88 2.09 -0.60
C MET A 61 -0.42 0.72 -1.09
N SER A 62 0.34 0.70 -2.19
CA SER A 62 1.06 -0.48 -2.65
C SER A 62 2.12 -0.90 -1.62
N ILE A 63 2.18 -2.19 -1.27
CA ILE A 63 3.31 -2.74 -0.51
C ILE A 63 4.55 -2.89 -1.41
N GLN A 64 4.35 -3.13 -2.70
CA GLN A 64 5.40 -3.24 -3.69
C GLN A 64 5.86 -1.84 -4.17
N SER A 65 7.13 -1.75 -4.52
CA SER A 65 7.71 -0.56 -5.14
C SER A 65 6.94 -0.19 -6.42
N PRO A 66 6.66 1.10 -6.68
CA PRO A 66 6.03 1.55 -7.92
C PRO A 66 6.74 1.01 -9.17
N LEU A 67 8.07 0.96 -9.17
CA LEU A 67 8.84 0.42 -10.29
C LEU A 67 8.55 -1.07 -10.50
N TYR A 68 8.54 -1.86 -9.42
CA TYR A 68 8.23 -3.28 -9.50
C TYR A 68 6.82 -3.49 -10.03
N THR A 69 5.84 -2.78 -9.47
CA THR A 69 4.44 -2.86 -9.87
C THR A 69 4.24 -2.47 -11.32
N SER A 70 4.87 -1.38 -11.79
CA SER A 70 4.81 -0.96 -13.19
C SER A 70 5.41 -1.99 -14.14
N VAL A 71 6.56 -2.57 -13.79
CA VAL A 71 7.18 -3.64 -14.61
C VAL A 71 6.30 -4.88 -14.61
N TYR A 72 5.81 -5.31 -13.45
CA TYR A 72 4.96 -6.49 -13.31
C TYR A 72 3.67 -6.36 -14.14
N VAL A 73 2.90 -5.29 -13.93
CA VAL A 73 1.68 -5.02 -14.68
C VAL A 73 1.98 -4.90 -16.18
N GLY A 74 3.06 -4.20 -16.55
CA GLY A 74 3.49 -4.08 -17.94
C GLY A 74 3.80 -5.43 -18.58
N THR A 75 4.52 -6.32 -17.89
CA THR A 75 4.83 -7.67 -18.39
C THR A 75 3.58 -8.53 -18.57
N THR A 76 2.58 -8.38 -17.71
CA THR A 76 1.29 -9.09 -17.82
C THR A 76 0.44 -8.54 -18.96
N ALA A 77 0.47 -7.23 -19.20
CA ALA A 77 -0.29 -6.57 -20.26
C ALA A 77 0.31 -6.79 -21.66
N LEU A 78 1.64 -6.89 -21.76
CA LEU A 78 2.37 -6.89 -23.03
C LEU A 78 1.90 -7.94 -24.05
N PRO A 79 1.62 -9.21 -23.68
CA PRO A 79 1.16 -10.21 -24.64
C PRO A 79 -0.20 -9.87 -25.27
N VAL A 80 -1.11 -9.31 -24.47
CA VAL A 80 -2.44 -8.89 -24.92
C VAL A 80 -2.31 -7.71 -25.88
N ILE A 81 -1.52 -6.71 -25.50
CA ILE A 81 -1.25 -5.53 -26.34
C ILE A 81 -0.61 -5.95 -27.67
N MET A 82 0.37 -6.86 -27.64
CA MET A 82 1.06 -7.34 -28.84
C MET A 82 0.12 -8.12 -29.78
N LYS A 83 -0.82 -8.90 -29.22
CA LYS A 83 -1.83 -9.60 -30.01
C LYS A 83 -2.76 -8.61 -30.72
N LEU A 84 -3.23 -7.58 -30.02
CA LEU A 84 -4.10 -6.55 -30.60
C LEU A 84 -3.38 -5.73 -31.67
N TYR A 85 -2.13 -5.34 -31.41
CA TYR A 85 -1.31 -4.63 -32.38
C TYR A 85 -1.21 -5.37 -33.72
N LYS A 86 -0.99 -6.70 -33.68
CA LYS A 86 -0.97 -7.54 -34.89
C LYS A 86 -2.31 -7.53 -35.63
N VAL A 87 -3.43 -7.63 -34.91
CA VAL A 87 -4.78 -7.60 -35.51
C VAL A 87 -5.08 -6.23 -36.13
N MET A 88 -4.67 -5.14 -35.50
CA MET A 88 -4.86 -3.78 -36.02
C MET A 88 -4.12 -3.56 -37.33
N ILE A 89 -2.85 -4.01 -37.42
CA ILE A 89 -2.07 -3.97 -38.67
C ILE A 89 -2.78 -4.77 -39.76
N MET A 90 -3.23 -5.99 -39.46
CA MET A 90 -3.92 -6.84 -40.44
C MET A 90 -5.20 -6.19 -40.98
N ASN A 91 -5.94 -5.49 -40.12
CA ASN A 91 -7.20 -4.85 -40.47
C ASN A 91 -7.04 -3.43 -41.01
N LYS A 92 -5.81 -2.92 -41.16
CA LYS A 92 -5.51 -1.52 -41.51
C LYS A 92 -6.26 -0.51 -40.62
N ALA A 93 -6.50 -0.87 -39.37
CA ALA A 93 -7.16 -0.02 -38.40
C ALA A 93 -6.09 0.76 -37.64
N GLU A 94 -6.22 2.08 -37.59
CA GLU A 94 -5.36 2.94 -36.77
C GLU A 94 -6.01 3.18 -35.40
N TRP A 95 -5.20 3.11 -34.34
CA TRP A 95 -5.63 3.49 -33.00
C TRP A 95 -5.49 5.02 -32.85
N SER A 96 -6.58 5.71 -32.55
CA SER A 96 -6.60 7.18 -32.47
C SER A 96 -6.77 7.74 -31.05
N ALA A 97 -6.95 6.90 -30.02
CA ALA A 97 -7.07 7.37 -28.64
C ALA A 97 -5.67 7.57 -28.02
N GLN A 98 -5.17 8.80 -28.15
CA GLN A 98 -3.90 9.22 -27.56
C GLN A 98 -3.94 9.06 -26.03
N GLY A 99 -3.06 8.20 -25.49
CA GLY A 99 -2.93 8.01 -24.04
C GLY A 99 -3.79 6.90 -23.43
N GLU A 100 -4.56 6.17 -24.24
CA GLU A 100 -5.37 5.04 -23.78
C GLU A 100 -4.88 3.70 -24.37
N LEU A 101 -5.08 2.63 -23.62
CA LEU A 101 -4.84 1.27 -24.12
C LEU A 101 -6.00 0.83 -25.01
N PRO A 102 -5.74 0.06 -26.08
CA PRO A 102 -6.78 -0.43 -26.99
C PRO A 102 -7.71 -1.48 -26.36
N VAL A 103 -7.41 -1.93 -25.14
CA VAL A 103 -8.20 -2.89 -24.38
C VAL A 103 -7.98 -2.68 -22.89
N GLU A 104 -9.00 -3.03 -22.10
CA GLU A 104 -8.85 -3.18 -20.67
C GLU A 104 -7.97 -4.38 -20.33
N ILE A 105 -6.94 -4.14 -19.52
CA ILE A 105 -6.12 -5.20 -18.95
C ILE A 105 -6.76 -5.58 -17.61
N PRO A 106 -7.21 -6.83 -17.42
CA PRO A 106 -7.77 -7.26 -16.14
C PRO A 106 -6.66 -7.24 -15.08
N LEU A 107 -6.75 -6.29 -14.16
CA LEU A 107 -5.87 -6.20 -12.99
C LEU A 107 -6.58 -6.73 -11.75
N GLU A 108 -5.85 -7.45 -10.92
CA GLU A 108 -6.27 -7.81 -9.55
C GLU A 108 -6.53 -6.53 -8.73
N GLU A 109 -7.41 -6.60 -7.74
CA GLU A 109 -7.82 -5.42 -6.97
C GLU A 109 -6.64 -4.75 -6.25
N GLU A 110 -5.66 -5.54 -5.82
CA GLU A 110 -4.43 -5.10 -5.16
C GLU A 110 -3.51 -4.27 -6.07
N LEU A 111 -3.72 -4.33 -7.39
CA LEU A 111 -2.96 -3.60 -8.40
C LEU A 111 -3.71 -2.37 -8.93
N ARG A 112 -4.93 -2.10 -8.42
CA ARG A 112 -5.75 -0.95 -8.78
C ARG A 112 -5.52 0.17 -7.77
N PHE A 113 -4.58 1.06 -8.08
CA PHE A 113 -4.27 2.21 -7.24
C PHE A 113 -5.09 3.44 -7.65
N HIS A 114 -5.61 4.17 -6.66
CA HIS A 114 -6.16 5.50 -6.91
C HIS A 114 -5.02 6.52 -7.03
N SER A 115 -5.17 7.49 -7.92
CA SER A 115 -4.25 8.62 -7.99
C SER A 115 -4.24 9.36 -6.66
N VAL A 116 -3.06 9.50 -6.08
CA VAL A 116 -2.84 10.25 -4.84
C VAL A 116 -2.32 11.64 -5.19
N PHE A 117 -2.92 12.68 -4.59
CA PHE A 117 -2.41 14.04 -4.72
C PHE A 117 -1.33 14.29 -3.67
N ALA A 118 -0.13 14.66 -4.11
CA ALA A 118 0.94 15.16 -3.23
C ALA A 118 1.05 16.68 -3.38
N CYS A 119 1.01 17.39 -2.26
CA CYS A 119 1.07 18.85 -2.27
C CYS A 119 2.46 19.32 -2.74
N PRO A 120 2.54 20.21 -3.75
CA PRO A 120 3.83 20.63 -4.31
C PRO A 120 4.69 21.45 -3.32
N VAL A 121 4.06 22.09 -2.33
CA VAL A 121 4.77 22.92 -1.33
C VAL A 121 5.10 22.18 -0.04
N SER A 122 4.19 21.38 0.52
CA SER A 122 4.51 20.60 1.74
C SER A 122 5.19 19.27 1.44
N LYS A 123 5.10 18.78 0.20
CA LYS A 123 5.54 17.43 -0.22
C LYS A 123 4.82 16.29 0.53
N GLU A 124 3.69 16.60 1.14
CA GLU A 124 2.84 15.65 1.86
C GLU A 124 1.65 15.24 0.99
N GLN A 125 1.18 14.00 1.17
CA GLN A 125 -0.02 13.51 0.50
C GLN A 125 -1.28 14.14 1.11
N ALA A 126 -2.24 14.51 0.27
CA ALA A 126 -3.54 14.96 0.74
C ALA A 126 -4.33 13.84 1.43
N THR A 127 -5.14 14.23 2.40
CA THR A 127 -6.02 13.34 3.17
C THR A 127 -7.42 13.95 3.25
N ASP A 128 -8.40 13.21 3.75
CA ASP A 128 -9.77 13.73 3.94
C ASP A 128 -9.81 14.95 4.87
N ASN A 129 -8.90 15.02 5.86
CA ASN A 129 -8.78 16.15 6.78
C ASN A 129 -7.96 17.31 6.20
N ASN A 130 -7.02 17.02 5.30
CA ASN A 130 -6.17 18.00 4.61
C ASN A 130 -6.29 17.83 3.08
N PRO A 131 -7.47 18.15 2.50
CA PRO A 131 -7.76 17.88 1.09
C PRO A 131 -7.00 18.83 0.16
N PRO A 132 -6.88 18.47 -1.13
CA PRO A 132 -6.41 19.41 -2.16
C PRO A 132 -7.39 20.57 -2.31
N MET A 133 -6.88 21.79 -2.27
CA MET A 133 -7.63 23.04 -2.44
C MET A 133 -7.11 23.78 -3.67
N MET A 134 -8.02 24.20 -4.55
CA MET A 134 -7.68 25.00 -5.73
C MET A 134 -7.62 26.48 -5.39
N MET A 135 -6.55 27.14 -5.81
CA MET A 135 -6.37 28.59 -5.73
C MET A 135 -7.02 29.29 -6.94
N PRO A 136 -7.30 30.60 -6.88
CA PRO A 136 -7.84 31.35 -8.03
C PRO A 136 -6.96 31.28 -9.29
N CYS A 137 -5.66 31.08 -9.14
CA CYS A 137 -4.72 30.90 -10.24
C CYS A 137 -4.70 29.48 -10.84
N GLY A 138 -5.57 28.58 -10.38
CA GLY A 138 -5.67 27.18 -10.84
C GLY A 138 -4.69 26.20 -10.20
N HIS A 139 -3.71 26.68 -9.43
CA HIS A 139 -2.81 25.80 -8.67
C HIS A 139 -3.56 25.10 -7.53
N VAL A 140 -3.21 23.83 -7.30
CA VAL A 140 -3.79 23.03 -6.22
C VAL A 140 -2.73 22.81 -5.14
N ILE A 141 -3.08 23.09 -3.88
CA ILE A 141 -2.25 22.83 -2.69
C ILE A 141 -3.12 22.30 -1.55
N CYS A 142 -2.56 21.62 -0.56
CA CYS A 142 -3.34 21.12 0.58
C CYS A 142 -3.94 22.27 1.42
N LYS A 143 -5.10 22.03 2.03
CA LYS A 143 -5.84 22.98 2.89
C LYS A 143 -4.98 23.67 3.95
N GLU A 144 -4.13 22.92 4.65
CA GLU A 144 -3.23 23.49 5.66
C GLU A 144 -2.19 24.42 5.05
N SER A 145 -1.59 24.03 3.92
CA SER A 145 -0.66 24.86 3.16
C SER A 145 -1.34 26.14 2.67
N LEU A 146 -2.57 26.05 2.17
CA LEU A 146 -3.37 27.22 1.77
C LEU A 146 -3.66 28.13 2.96
N THR A 147 -4.09 27.57 4.09
CA THR A 147 -4.41 28.33 5.31
C THR A 147 -3.18 29.06 5.85
N ARG A 148 -2.01 28.41 5.82
CA ARG A 148 -0.74 29.00 6.24
C ARG A 148 -0.30 30.12 5.28
N LEU A 149 -0.45 29.93 3.97
CA LEU A 149 -0.19 30.97 2.97
C LEU A 149 -1.14 32.17 3.16
N ALA A 150 -2.43 31.94 3.37
CA ALA A 150 -3.43 33.01 3.56
C ALA A 150 -3.22 33.81 4.86
N ARG A 151 -2.58 33.23 5.88
CA ARG A 151 -2.17 33.96 7.09
C ARG A 151 -0.91 34.80 6.86
N SER A 152 0.02 34.31 6.02
CA SER A 152 1.29 34.98 5.74
C SER A 152 1.17 36.05 4.64
N SER A 153 0.20 35.91 3.76
CA SER A 153 -0.04 36.76 2.61
C SER A 153 -1.48 37.27 2.71
N ARG A 154 -1.71 38.58 2.63
CA ARG A 154 -3.07 39.17 2.55
C ARG A 154 -3.75 38.82 1.21
N ILE A 155 -3.93 37.54 0.94
CA ILE A 155 -4.66 37.02 -0.22
C ILE A 155 -6.09 36.89 0.27
N TYR A 156 -6.94 37.83 -0.15
CA TYR A 156 -8.37 37.75 0.05
C TYR A 156 -8.88 36.49 -0.69
N LEU A 157 -9.49 35.59 0.08
CA LEU A 157 -10.30 34.47 -0.42
C LEU A 157 -11.61 35.00 -1.01
#